data_AF-A0A915D764-F1
#
_entry.id   AF-A0A915D764-F1
#
_cell.length_a   1.000
_cell.length_b   1.000
_cell.length_c   1.000
_cell.angle_alpha   90.00
_cell.angle_beta   90.00
_cell.angle_gamma   90.00
#
_symmetry.space_group_name_H-M   'P 1'
#
loop_
_entity.id
_entity.type
_entity.pdbx_description
1 polymer ?
#
loop_
_entity_poly.entity_id
_entity_poly.type
_entity_poly.pdbx_seq_one_letter_code
_entity_poly.pdbx_strand_id
1 'polypeptide(L)'
;MCIFSSLLFALSSVFCLTNSQAQNRIPIPYSLTVKGQIQCEKRPGVWKVTGTKIDLYDEDTIFDSHMGSTVVTDQAGYFEVSGWAVEEPLAGPIDPYLDIVYTCGQVARPCILRFVVGGKDVLPFQTIDVGTISLTMRDCKKN
;
A
#
# COMPACT_ATOMS: atom_id res chain seq x y z
N MET A 1 -1.96 21.73 34.85
CA MET A 1 -1.57 22.05 36.23
C MET A 1 -2.74 22.78 36.88
N CYS A 2 -3.51 22.12 37.74
CA CYS A 2 -4.66 22.72 38.42
C CYS A 2 -4.18 23.28 39.76
N ILE A 3 -4.36 24.58 39.99
CA ILE A 3 -4.01 25.22 41.26
C ILE A 3 -5.23 25.15 42.16
N PHE A 4 -5.14 24.44 43.28
CA PHE A 4 -6.16 24.46 44.32
C PHE A 4 -5.85 25.60 45.30
N SER A 5 -6.67 26.64 45.29
CA SER A 5 -6.70 27.64 46.36
C SER A 5 -7.80 27.27 47.33
N SER A 6 -7.42 26.86 48.53
CA SER A 6 -8.31 26.53 49.64
C SER A 6 -8.93 27.80 50.25
N LEU A 7 -10.25 27.96 50.14
CA LEU A 7 -11.22 28.22 51.22
C LEU A 7 -12.56 28.75 50.66
N LEU A 8 -13.64 28.14 51.18
CA LEU A 8 -15.04 28.60 51.27
C LEU A 8 -15.99 28.49 50.05
N PHE A 9 -16.84 27.45 50.16
CA PHE A 9 -18.24 27.28 49.72
C PHE A 9 -18.91 28.45 48.96
N ALA A 10 -19.24 28.23 47.69
CA ALA A 10 -20.63 28.09 47.20
C ALA A 10 -20.65 28.08 45.66
N LEU A 11 -21.34 27.08 45.07
CA LEU A 11 -21.75 27.03 43.66
C LEU A 11 -20.62 27.20 42.62
N SER A 12 -19.59 26.38 42.71
CA SER A 12 -18.63 26.21 41.63
C SER A 12 -19.16 25.18 40.64
N SER A 13 -19.91 25.62 39.62
CA SER A 13 -20.00 24.89 38.36
C SER A 13 -18.58 24.81 37.79
N VAL A 14 -17.89 23.72 38.12
CA VAL A 14 -16.57 23.38 37.57
C VAL A 14 -16.78 23.10 36.09
N PHE A 15 -16.75 24.16 35.28
CA PHE A 15 -16.47 24.01 33.86
C PHE A 15 -15.02 23.57 33.77
N CYS A 16 -14.80 22.25 33.82
CA CYS A 16 -13.68 21.66 33.12
C CYS A 16 -13.88 22.02 31.66
N LEU A 17 -13.23 23.10 31.21
CA LEU A 17 -12.89 23.27 29.81
C LEU A 17 -12.03 22.07 29.47
N THR A 18 -12.65 20.99 29.02
CA THR A 18 -11.94 19.98 28.27
C THR A 18 -11.39 20.76 27.08
N ASN A 19 -10.07 20.94 27.07
CA ASN A 19 -9.35 21.22 25.84
C ASN A 19 -9.59 19.99 24.97
N SER A 20 -10.77 19.93 24.35
CA SER A 20 -11.00 19.19 23.12
C SER A 20 -10.11 19.90 22.11
N GLN A 21 -8.82 19.56 22.11
CA GLN A 21 -7.99 19.72 20.95
C GLN A 21 -8.58 18.72 19.95
N ALA A 22 -9.70 19.09 19.32
CA ALA A 22 -10.05 18.58 18.01
C ALA A 22 -8.89 19.01 17.13
N GLN A 23 -7.85 18.19 17.13
CA GLN A 23 -6.62 18.44 16.43
C GLN A 23 -7.03 18.40 14.96
N ASN A 24 -7.06 19.56 14.31
CA ASN A 24 -7.29 19.68 12.87
C ASN A 24 -6.13 18.95 12.16
N ARG A 25 -6.22 17.63 12.10
CA ARG A 25 -5.31 16.75 11.40
C ARG A 25 -5.89 16.64 10.01
N ILE A 26 -5.22 17.26 9.07
CA ILE A 26 -5.59 17.19 7.67
C ILE A 26 -4.96 15.89 7.16
N PRO A 27 -5.77 14.94 6.67
CA PRO A 27 -5.24 13.72 6.08
C PRO A 27 -4.33 14.04 4.88
N ILE A 28 -3.26 13.26 4.71
CA ILE A 28 -2.24 13.48 3.69
C ILE A 28 -2.61 12.64 2.46
N PRO A 29 -2.92 13.24 1.30
CA PRO A 29 -3.18 12.48 0.10
C PRO A 29 -1.88 11.99 -0.53
N TYR A 30 -1.87 10.72 -0.92
CA TYR A 30 -0.81 10.10 -1.71
C TYR A 30 -1.35 9.72 -3.08
N SER A 31 -0.53 9.93 -4.10
CA SER A 31 -0.69 9.33 -5.41
C SER A 31 0.62 8.65 -5.75
N LEU A 32 0.54 7.38 -6.12
CA LEU A 32 1.71 6.56 -6.42
C LEU A 32 1.50 5.89 -7.77
N THR A 33 2.50 6.02 -8.64
CA THR A 33 2.60 5.24 -9.88
C THR A 33 3.77 4.30 -9.77
N VAL A 34 3.52 3.00 -9.96
CA VAL A 34 4.54 1.95 -9.98
C VAL A 34 4.62 1.39 -11.39
N LYS A 35 5.82 1.36 -11.94
CA LYS A 35 6.08 0.78 -13.26
C LYS A 35 7.25 -0.19 -13.21
N GLY A 36 7.28 -1.11 -14.16
CA GLY A 36 8.37 -2.06 -14.29
C GLY A 36 8.10 -3.10 -15.37
N GLN A 37 8.82 -4.21 -15.27
CA GLN A 37 8.71 -5.32 -16.20
C GLN A 37 8.65 -6.64 -15.44
N ILE A 38 7.71 -7.51 -15.81
CA ILE A 38 7.57 -8.85 -15.26
C ILE A 38 8.24 -9.87 -16.19
N GLN A 39 9.02 -10.76 -15.60
CA GLN A 39 9.62 -11.88 -16.33
C GLN A 39 9.42 -13.17 -15.54
N CYS A 40 9.02 -14.25 -16.21
CA CYS A 40 9.01 -15.57 -15.59
C CYS A 40 10.42 -16.21 -15.66
N GLU A 41 10.75 -17.06 -14.69
CA GLU A 41 12.02 -17.81 -14.68
C GLU A 41 12.03 -18.96 -15.69
N LYS A 42 12.96 -18.92 -16.68
CA LYS A 42 13.69 -20.04 -17.35
C LYS A 42 13.16 -21.50 -17.53
N ARG A 43 11.89 -21.92 -17.34
CA ARG A 43 11.32 -23.24 -17.68
C ARG A 43 11.11 -23.57 -19.19
N PRO A 44 11.62 -24.71 -19.69
CA PRO A 44 11.31 -25.19 -21.04
C PRO A 44 9.79 -25.28 -21.29
N GLY A 45 9.31 -24.62 -22.34
CA GLY A 45 7.95 -24.77 -22.86
C GLY A 45 6.88 -23.79 -22.35
N VAL A 46 7.15 -22.88 -21.41
CA VAL A 46 6.11 -21.98 -20.87
C VAL A 46 6.65 -20.60 -20.45
N TRP A 47 6.27 -19.54 -21.19
CA TRP A 47 6.80 -18.16 -21.07
C TRP A 47 5.73 -17.07 -21.16
N LYS A 48 4.57 -17.25 -20.53
CA LYS A 48 3.50 -16.26 -20.64
C LYS A 48 3.47 -15.35 -19.42
N VAL A 49 3.84 -14.09 -19.63
CA VAL A 49 3.68 -12.98 -18.68
C VAL A 49 2.39 -12.20 -18.92
N THR A 50 1.82 -12.29 -20.12
CA THR A 50 0.52 -11.69 -20.48
C THR A 50 -0.60 -12.21 -19.59
N GLY A 51 -1.52 -11.34 -19.20
CA GLY A 51 -2.64 -11.69 -18.32
C GLY A 51 -2.27 -11.77 -16.84
N THR A 52 -1.02 -11.44 -16.47
CA THR A 52 -0.63 -11.25 -15.07
C THR A 52 -1.38 -10.03 -14.52
N LYS A 53 -2.19 -10.24 -13.49
CA LYS A 53 -2.90 -9.16 -12.78
C LYS A 53 -1.96 -8.59 -11.72
N ILE A 54 -1.94 -7.27 -11.60
CA ILE A 54 -1.15 -6.56 -10.61
C ILE A 54 -2.08 -5.60 -9.90
N ASP A 55 -2.21 -5.78 -8.59
CA ASP A 55 -2.98 -4.89 -7.72
C ASP A 55 -2.02 -4.12 -6.83
N LEU A 56 -2.14 -2.80 -6.82
CA LEU A 56 -1.41 -1.90 -5.91
C LEU A 56 -2.23 -1.71 -4.64
N TYR A 57 -1.60 -1.95 -3.51
CA TYR A 57 -2.16 -1.79 -2.18
C TYR A 57 -1.28 -0.90 -1.32
N ASP A 58 -1.88 -0.35 -0.29
CA ASP A 58 -1.24 0.22 0.88
C ASP A 58 -1.45 -0.75 2.06
N GLU A 59 -0.38 -1.13 2.75
CA GLU A 59 -0.47 -2.02 3.91
C GLU A 59 -0.95 -1.25 5.15
N ASP A 60 -2.07 -1.69 5.69
CA ASP A 60 -2.77 -1.02 6.77
C ASP A 60 -2.90 -1.98 7.96
N THR A 61 -2.92 -1.46 9.18
CA THR A 61 -3.00 -2.32 10.39
C THR A 61 -4.29 -3.14 10.51
N ILE A 62 -5.37 -2.73 9.85
CA ILE A 62 -6.68 -3.39 9.93
C ILE A 62 -7.09 -3.98 8.57
N PHE A 63 -7.05 -3.19 7.50
CA PHE A 63 -7.42 -3.63 6.16
C PHE A 63 -6.58 -2.93 5.11
N ASP A 64 -5.79 -3.71 4.37
CA ASP A 64 -5.01 -3.22 3.24
C ASP A 64 -5.89 -2.42 2.26
N SER A 65 -5.48 -1.19 1.96
CA SER A 65 -6.23 -0.27 1.11
C SER A 65 -5.89 -0.53 -0.36
N HIS A 66 -6.89 -0.96 -1.15
CA HIS A 66 -6.71 -1.15 -2.60
C HIS A 66 -6.61 0.21 -3.31
N MET A 67 -5.47 0.48 -3.93
CA MET A 67 -5.20 1.76 -4.59
C MET A 67 -5.46 1.72 -6.09
N GLY A 68 -5.20 0.57 -6.75
CA GLY A 68 -5.34 0.44 -8.20
C GLY A 68 -5.04 -0.95 -8.73
N SER A 69 -5.39 -1.20 -9.99
CA SER A 69 -5.17 -2.49 -10.66
C SER A 69 -4.72 -2.29 -12.10
N THR A 70 -3.86 -3.17 -12.58
CA THR A 70 -3.49 -3.26 -13.99
C THR A 70 -3.32 -4.72 -14.41
N VAL A 71 -3.20 -4.95 -15.72
CA VAL A 71 -2.91 -6.26 -16.30
C VAL A 71 -1.78 -6.11 -17.31
N VAL A 72 -0.81 -7.01 -17.24
CA VAL A 72 0.24 -7.10 -18.27
C VAL A 72 -0.40 -7.50 -19.60
N THR A 73 -0.36 -6.61 -20.58
CA THR A 73 -1.01 -6.81 -21.88
C THR A 73 -0.07 -7.33 -22.96
N ASP A 74 1.23 -7.06 -22.85
CA ASP A 74 2.23 -7.44 -23.84
C ASP A 74 3.14 -8.60 -23.40
N GLN A 75 3.87 -9.15 -24.36
CA GLN A 75 4.82 -10.23 -24.12
C GLN A 75 6.16 -9.74 -23.54
N ALA A 76 6.41 -8.43 -23.62
CA ALA A 76 7.58 -7.85 -23.01
C ALA A 76 7.43 -7.80 -21.48
N GLY A 77 6.21 -7.88 -20.96
CA GLY A 77 5.94 -7.93 -19.53
C GLY A 77 5.86 -6.54 -18.89
N TYR A 78 5.76 -5.46 -19.67
CA TYR A 78 5.70 -4.12 -19.10
C TYR A 78 4.38 -3.91 -18.36
N PHE A 79 4.47 -3.17 -17.26
CA PHE A 79 3.29 -2.73 -16.52
C PHE A 79 3.49 -1.32 -15.97
N GLU A 80 2.36 -0.65 -15.80
CA GLU A 80 2.21 0.58 -15.05
C GLU A 80 0.89 0.50 -14.29
N VAL A 81 0.93 0.76 -12.99
CA VAL A 81 -0.24 0.84 -12.11
C VAL A 81 -0.15 2.12 -11.30
N SER A 82 -1.25 2.86 -11.23
CA SER A 82 -1.34 4.08 -10.45
C SER A 82 -2.52 3.98 -9.50
N GLY A 83 -2.38 4.59 -8.33
CA GLY A 83 -3.45 4.65 -7.35
C GLY A 83 -3.29 5.82 -6.39
N TRP A 84 -4.24 5.89 -5.47
CA TRP A 84 -4.35 6.95 -4.48
C TRP A 84 -4.71 6.37 -3.12
N ALA A 85 -4.15 6.96 -2.08
CA ALA A 85 -4.39 6.62 -0.68
C ALA A 85 -4.40 7.92 0.13
N VAL A 86 -4.92 7.85 1.36
CA VAL A 86 -4.97 8.99 2.27
C VAL A 86 -4.54 8.51 3.63
N GLU A 87 -3.48 9.11 4.17
CA GLU A 87 -2.88 8.71 5.44
C GLU A 87 -3.05 9.75 6.54
N GLU A 88 -3.18 9.28 7.77
CA GLU A 88 -3.24 10.17 8.93
C GLU A 88 -1.84 10.70 9.28
N PRO A 89 -1.68 11.98 9.67
CA PRO A 89 -0.36 12.57 9.92
C PRO A 89 0.54 11.87 10.96
N LEU A 90 -0.02 11.00 11.81
CA LEU A 90 0.74 10.22 12.79
C LEU A 90 0.91 8.73 12.44
N ALA A 91 0.27 8.25 11.37
CA ALA A 91 0.41 6.87 10.92
C ALA A 91 1.75 6.64 10.20
N GLY A 92 2.20 7.65 9.44
CA GLY A 92 3.43 7.59 8.66
C GLY A 92 3.15 7.87 7.18
N PRO A 93 4.15 7.68 6.30
CA PRO A 93 3.88 7.52 4.88
C PRO A 93 3.18 6.19 4.60
N ILE A 94 2.60 6.09 3.41
CA ILE A 94 2.03 4.83 2.91
C ILE A 94 3.10 3.73 2.88
N ASP A 95 2.68 2.48 3.07
CA ASP A 95 3.51 1.27 3.03
C ASP A 95 3.08 0.39 1.83
N PRO A 96 3.37 0.80 0.57
CA PRO A 96 2.75 0.21 -0.59
C PRO A 96 3.40 -1.11 -1.02
N TYR A 97 2.58 -1.99 -1.59
CA TYR A 97 3.03 -3.24 -2.19
C TYR A 97 2.18 -3.62 -3.41
N LEU A 98 2.73 -4.50 -4.25
CA LEU A 98 2.03 -5.13 -5.37
C LEU A 98 1.65 -6.56 -5.00
N ASP A 99 0.38 -6.91 -5.14
CA ASP A 99 -0.03 -8.31 -5.26
C ASP A 99 -0.07 -8.68 -6.75
N ILE A 100 0.89 -9.51 -7.16
CA ILE A 100 1.08 -9.94 -8.53
C ILE A 100 0.51 -11.35 -8.67
N VAL A 101 -0.59 -11.48 -9.40
CA VAL A 101 -1.24 -12.77 -9.68
C VAL A 101 -0.79 -13.28 -11.05
N TYR A 102 0.00 -14.35 -11.04
CA TYR A 102 0.65 -14.89 -12.22
C TYR A 102 0.47 -16.40 -12.34
N THR A 103 0.68 -16.92 -13.54
CA THR A 103 0.67 -18.36 -13.81
C THR A 103 1.98 -18.86 -14.39
N CYS A 104 2.79 -17.97 -14.97
CA CYS A 104 3.92 -18.33 -15.83
C CYS A 104 3.54 -19.46 -16.80
N GLY A 105 2.34 -19.33 -17.38
CA GLY A 105 1.63 -20.25 -18.27
C GLY A 105 1.22 -21.62 -17.71
N GLN A 106 1.31 -21.86 -16.40
CA GLN A 106 0.62 -22.94 -15.70
C GLN A 106 -0.79 -22.47 -15.27
N VAL A 107 -1.70 -22.30 -16.22
CA VAL A 107 -3.02 -21.66 -15.99
C VAL A 107 -3.83 -22.32 -14.86
N ALA A 108 -3.68 -23.64 -14.67
CA ALA A 108 -4.38 -24.38 -13.61
C ALA A 108 -3.87 -24.09 -12.18
N ARG A 109 -2.82 -23.29 -12.02
CA ARG A 109 -2.19 -22.98 -10.72
C ARG A 109 -1.82 -21.49 -10.66
N PRO A 110 -2.80 -20.59 -10.49
CA PRO A 110 -2.50 -19.19 -10.23
C PRO A 110 -1.71 -19.06 -8.94
N CYS A 111 -0.78 -18.12 -8.94
CA CYS A 111 0.14 -17.85 -7.87
C CYS A 111 0.11 -16.38 -7.51
N ILE A 112 0.33 -16.05 -6.24
CA ILE A 112 0.40 -14.66 -5.77
C ILE A 112 1.79 -14.40 -5.21
N LEU A 113 2.45 -13.38 -5.75
CA LEU A 113 3.66 -12.79 -5.18
C LEU A 113 3.31 -11.41 -4.61
N ARG A 114 3.62 -11.19 -3.34
CA ARG A 114 3.59 -9.87 -2.72
C ARG A 114 4.97 -9.21 -2.86
N PHE A 115 5.02 -8.04 -3.49
CA PHE A 115 6.25 -7.29 -3.74
C PHE A 115 6.16 -5.90 -3.10
N VAL A 116 7.01 -5.62 -2.11
CA VAL A 116 7.04 -4.32 -1.41
C VAL A 116 7.62 -3.25 -2.32
N VAL A 117 7.01 -2.07 -2.35
CA VAL A 117 7.41 -0.93 -3.18
C VAL A 117 7.92 0.19 -2.28
N GLY A 118 9.17 0.63 -2.48
CA GLY A 118 9.72 1.85 -1.85
C GLY A 118 9.93 1.82 -0.33
N GLY A 119 9.29 0.92 0.41
CA GLY A 119 9.34 0.89 1.88
C GLY A 119 8.81 2.19 2.50
N LYS A 120 9.34 2.58 3.66
CA LYS A 120 8.89 3.78 4.41
C LYS A 120 9.32 5.12 3.82
N ASP A 121 9.95 5.12 2.65
CA ASP A 121 10.52 6.32 2.01
C ASP A 121 9.67 6.82 0.83
N VAL A 122 8.42 6.37 0.74
CA VAL A 122 7.50 6.77 -0.34
C VAL A 122 7.01 8.19 -0.12
N LEU A 123 7.15 9.01 -1.17
CA LEU A 123 6.75 10.41 -1.15
C LEU A 123 5.36 10.60 -1.78
N PRO A 124 4.62 11.66 -1.38
CA PRO A 124 3.40 12.03 -2.08
C PRO A 124 3.66 12.33 -3.56
N PHE A 125 2.78 11.85 -4.44
CA PHE A 125 2.81 12.09 -5.90
C PHE A 125 4.08 11.55 -6.57
N GLN A 126 4.52 10.36 -6.17
CA GLN A 126 5.75 9.74 -6.65
C GLN A 126 5.50 8.73 -7.77
N THR A 127 6.46 8.63 -8.69
CA THR A 127 6.56 7.50 -9.63
C THR A 127 7.79 6.66 -9.28
N ILE A 128 7.61 5.36 -9.09
CA ILE A 128 8.68 4.41 -8.77
C ILE A 128 8.82 3.40 -9.91
N ASP A 129 10.03 3.28 -10.44
CA ASP A 129 10.40 2.20 -11.35
C ASP A 129 11.06 1.08 -10.55
N VAL A 130 10.39 -0.08 -10.46
CA VAL A 130 10.88 -1.23 -9.71
C VAL A 130 11.80 -2.13 -10.55
N GLY A 131 12.06 -1.75 -11.80
CA GLY A 131 12.86 -2.51 -12.73
C GLY A 131 12.20 -3.83 -13.13
N THR A 132 12.98 -4.90 -13.14
CA THR A 132 12.50 -6.23 -13.54
C THR A 132 12.16 -7.09 -12.32
N ILE A 133 10.92 -7.54 -12.23
CA ILE A 133 10.46 -8.53 -11.24
C ILE A 133 10.52 -9.92 -11.87
N SER A 134 11.38 -10.78 -11.31
CA SER A 134 11.49 -12.18 -11.73
C SER A 134 10.51 -13.05 -10.95
N LEU A 135 9.56 -13.65 -11.65
CA LEU A 135 8.55 -14.53 -11.10
C LEU A 135 8.99 -15.99 -11.22
N THR A 136 9.01 -16.68 -10.10
CA THR A 136 9.24 -18.13 -10.05
C THR A 136 8.09 -18.81 -9.32
N MET A 137 7.77 -20.03 -9.71
CA MET A 137 6.76 -20.83 -9.00
C MET A 137 7.28 -21.35 -7.64
N ARG A 138 8.56 -21.13 -7.30
CA ARG A 138 9.11 -21.46 -5.98
C ARG A 138 8.67 -20.50 -4.89
N ASP A 139 8.53 -19.22 -5.23
CA ASP A 139 8.13 -18.16 -4.28
C ASP A 139 6.60 -18.10 -4.11
N CYS A 140 5.93 -19.14 -4.59
CA CYS A 140 4.49 -19.19 -4.63
C CYS A 140 3.91 -19.41 -3.24
N LYS A 141 3.26 -18.39 -2.69
CA LYS A 141 2.36 -18.58 -1.56
C LYS A 141 1.11 -19.29 -2.06
N LYS A 142 0.84 -20.47 -1.52
CA LYS A 142 -0.44 -21.15 -1.69
C LYS A 142 -1.46 -20.45 -0.81
N ASN A 143 -2.57 -20.01 -1.40
CA ASN A 143 -3.77 -19.64 -0.65
C ASN A 143 -4.35 -20.85 0.08
#